data_AF-A0A925DST5-F1
#
_entry.id   AF-A0A925DST5-F1
#
_cell.length_a   1.000
_cell.length_b   1.000
_cell.length_c   1.000
_cell.angle_alpha   90.00
_cell.angle_beta   90.00
_cell.angle_gamma   90.00
#
_symmetry.space_group_name_H-M   'P 1'
#
loop_
_entity.id
_entity.type
_entity.pdbx_description
1 polymer ?
#
loop_
_entity_poly.entity_id
_entity_poly.type
_entity_poly.pdbx_seq_one_letter_code
_entity_poly.pdbx_strand_id
1 'polypeptide(L)'
;IKEIKKEVDTKMDELKQQPNLYYVKKGLRAILRQIIKYSKYLNDKSLTAELHIYFCSKLKESGIPYHRSPRLVNLYAQQLKKINALIVTFHEDLQQDYLSDLERISE
;
A
#
# COMPACT_ATOMS: atom_id res chain seq x y z
N ILE A 1 14.28 4.54 -2.56
CA ILE A 1 13.02 3.75 -2.68
C ILE A 1 13.25 2.26 -2.48
N LYS A 2 14.22 1.63 -3.17
CA LYS A 2 14.50 0.18 -3.03
C LYS A 2 14.64 -0.29 -1.58
N GLU A 3 15.39 0.45 -0.75
CA GLU A 3 15.54 0.13 0.68
C GLU A 3 14.23 0.25 1.47
N ILE A 4 13.37 1.23 1.14
CA ILE A 4 12.04 1.37 1.76
C ILE A 4 11.17 0.15 1.40
N LYS A 5 11.20 -0.28 0.13
CA LYS A 5 10.46 -1.46 -0.32
C LYS A 5 10.91 -2.74 0.39
N LYS A 6 12.23 -2.93 0.55
CA LYS A 6 12.79 -4.05 1.34
C LYS A 6 12.31 -4.01 2.80
N GLU A 7 12.33 -2.85 3.43
CA GLU A 7 11.85 -2.71 4.81
C GLU A 7 10.35 -3.06 4.93
N VAL A 8 9.54 -2.66 3.95
CA VAL A 8 8.13 -3.02 3.86
C VAL A 8 7.97 -4.53 3.69
N ASP A 9 8.77 -5.17 2.85
CA ASP A 9 8.72 -6.62 2.64
C ASP A 9 9.02 -7.39 3.91
N THR A 10 10.14 -7.08 4.58
CA THR A 10 10.51 -7.74 5.85
C THR A 10 9.37 -7.66 6.85
N LYS A 11 8.76 -6.48 7.00
CA LYS A 11 7.63 -6.29 7.92
C LYS A 11 6.37 -7.00 7.48
N MET A 12 6.10 -7.11 6.17
CA MET A 12 4.96 -7.88 5.70
C MET A 12 5.15 -9.38 5.91
N ASP A 13 6.36 -9.89 5.68
CA ASP A 13 6.67 -11.31 5.89
C ASP A 13 6.56 -11.70 7.36
N GLU A 14 7.01 -10.83 8.28
CA GLU A 14 6.76 -11.00 9.71
C GLU A 14 5.26 -11.08 10.02
N LEU A 15 4.44 -10.23 9.40
CA LEU A 15 2.99 -10.22 9.64
C LEU A 15 2.26 -11.43 9.06
N LYS A 16 2.72 -11.99 7.93
CA LYS A 16 2.15 -13.22 7.36
C LYS A 16 2.23 -14.39 8.34
N GLN A 17 3.30 -14.44 9.13
CA GLN A 17 3.52 -15.49 10.12
C GLN A 17 2.73 -15.27 11.43
N GLN A 18 2.09 -14.10 11.62
CA GLN A 18 1.36 -13.80 12.86
C GLN A 18 -0.05 -14.43 12.85
N PRO A 19 -0.35 -15.37 13.76
CA PRO A 19 -1.67 -16.03 13.81
C PRO A 19 -2.76 -15.10 14.35
N ASN A 20 -2.39 -14.09 15.14
CA ASN A 20 -3.35 -13.21 15.78
C ASN A 20 -3.65 -11.99 14.90
N LEU A 21 -4.89 -11.93 14.41
CA LEU A 21 -5.39 -10.84 13.56
C LEU A 21 -5.25 -9.45 14.21
N TYR A 22 -5.25 -9.34 15.55
CA TYR A 22 -4.99 -8.08 16.24
C TYR A 22 -3.59 -7.54 15.93
N TYR A 23 -2.56 -8.38 16.04
CA TYR A 23 -1.19 -7.98 15.74
C TYR A 23 -0.99 -7.71 14.25
N VAL A 24 -1.64 -8.50 13.38
CA VAL A 24 -1.67 -8.22 11.93
C VAL A 24 -2.23 -6.83 11.65
N LYS A 25 -3.41 -6.50 12.19
CA LYS A 25 -4.03 -5.16 12.05
C LYS A 25 -3.14 -4.05 12.57
N LYS A 26 -2.44 -4.28 13.68
CA LYS A 26 -1.52 -3.32 14.29
C LYS A 26 -0.29 -3.09 13.40
N GLY A 27 0.29 -4.16 12.86
CA GLY A 27 1.46 -4.09 11.99
C GLY A 27 1.15 -3.44 10.65
N LEU A 28 0.04 -3.78 10.00
CA LEU A 28 -0.37 -3.14 8.74
C LEU A 28 -0.49 -1.62 8.89
N ARG A 29 -1.07 -1.16 10.00
CA ARG A 29 -1.13 0.27 10.33
C ARG A 29 0.25 0.88 10.59
N ALA A 30 1.17 0.13 11.18
CA ALA A 30 2.53 0.61 11.42
C ALA A 30 3.31 0.78 10.11
N ILE A 31 3.24 -0.19 9.21
CA ILE A 31 3.86 -0.12 7.88
C ILE A 31 3.29 1.08 7.11
N LEU A 32 1.97 1.23 7.10
CA LEU A 32 1.33 2.35 6.41
C LEU A 32 1.78 3.72 6.98
N ARG A 33 1.96 3.85 8.30
CA ARG A 33 2.52 5.08 8.90
C ARG A 33 3.94 5.36 8.43
N GLN A 34 4.78 4.33 8.27
CA GLN A 34 6.13 4.51 7.74
C GLN A 34 6.12 4.95 6.28
N ILE A 35 5.26 4.35 5.45
CA ILE A 35 5.09 4.78 4.05
C ILE A 35 4.67 6.25 3.99
N ILE A 36 3.71 6.68 4.81
CA ILE A 36 3.29 8.08 4.89
C ILE A 36 4.47 8.98 5.28
N LYS A 37 5.26 8.57 6.27
CA LYS A 37 6.45 9.30 6.72
C LYS A 37 7.45 9.46 5.56
N TYR A 38 7.79 8.38 4.88
CA TYR A 38 8.71 8.41 3.74
C TYR A 38 8.18 9.25 2.57
N SER A 39 6.89 9.11 2.26
CA SER A 39 6.22 9.90 1.21
C SER A 39 6.34 11.40 1.49
N LYS A 40 6.21 11.81 2.75
CA LYS A 40 6.37 13.22 3.16
C LYS A 40 7.80 13.74 2.91
N TYR A 41 8.83 12.91 3.09
CA TYR A 41 10.22 13.33 2.88
C TYR A 41 10.64 13.35 1.40
N LEU A 42 10.07 12.45 0.58
CA LEU A 42 10.45 12.34 -0.83
C LEU A 42 9.95 13.53 -1.67
N ASN A 43 8.88 14.20 -1.24
CA ASN A 43 8.24 15.33 -1.93
C ASN A 43 7.91 15.07 -3.42
N ASP A 44 7.78 13.80 -3.80
CA ASP A 44 7.44 13.35 -5.15
C ASP A 44 6.14 12.54 -5.09
N LYS A 45 5.15 12.99 -5.86
CA LYS A 45 3.83 12.37 -5.90
C LYS A 45 3.86 11.01 -6.60
N SER A 46 4.71 10.85 -7.63
CA SER A 46 4.88 9.60 -8.37
C SER A 46 5.41 8.50 -7.46
N LEU A 47 6.46 8.80 -6.70
CA LEU A 47 7.05 7.87 -5.73
C LEU A 47 6.08 7.57 -4.58
N THR A 48 5.29 8.56 -4.18
CA THR A 48 4.24 8.37 -3.16
C THR A 48 3.20 7.37 -3.65
N ALA A 49 2.69 7.53 -4.88
CA ALA A 49 1.76 6.58 -5.48
C ALA A 49 2.39 5.18 -5.58
N GLU A 50 3.65 5.08 -6.03
CA GLU A 50 4.39 3.82 -6.14
C GLU A 50 4.47 3.07 -4.80
N LEU A 51 4.79 3.76 -3.70
CA LEU A 51 4.85 3.14 -2.37
C LEU A 51 3.47 2.67 -1.86
N HIS A 52 2.42 3.44 -2.14
CA HIS A 52 1.06 3.07 -1.76
C HIS A 52 0.54 1.87 -2.58
N ILE A 53 0.81 1.83 -3.88
CA ILE A 53 0.54 0.69 -4.76
C ILE A 53 1.29 -0.54 -4.28
N TYR A 54 2.59 -0.40 -3.97
CA TYR A 54 3.42 -1.50 -3.48
C TYR A 54 2.85 -2.14 -2.22
N PHE A 55 2.44 -1.33 -1.24
CA PHE A 55 1.80 -1.81 -0.02
C PHE A 55 0.51 -2.59 -0.29
N CYS A 56 -0.34 -2.08 -1.20
CA CYS A 56 -1.60 -2.73 -1.53
C CYS A 56 -1.38 -4.07 -2.27
N SER A 57 -0.41 -4.12 -3.18
CA SER A 57 0.01 -5.35 -3.87
C SER A 57 0.48 -6.39 -2.85
N LYS A 58 1.37 -6.00 -1.94
CA LYS A 58 1.92 -6.90 -0.92
C LYS A 58 0.87 -7.40 0.07
N LEU A 59 -0.09 -6.55 0.44
CA LEU A 59 -1.21 -6.98 1.29
C LEU A 59 -2.10 -8.00 0.57
N LYS A 60 -2.40 -7.80 -0.71
CA LYS A 60 -3.17 -8.75 -1.53
C LYS A 60 -2.44 -10.09 -1.68
N GLU A 61 -1.13 -10.05 -1.95
CA GLU A 61 -0.26 -11.22 -2.08
C GLU A 61 0.03 -11.93 -0.74
N SER A 62 -0.22 -11.28 0.40
CA SER A 62 0.15 -11.82 1.71
C SER A 62 -0.70 -13.00 2.19
N GLY A 63 -1.87 -13.23 1.59
CA GLY A 63 -2.84 -14.21 2.09
C GLY A 63 -3.53 -13.80 3.40
N ILE A 64 -3.22 -12.62 3.95
CA ILE A 64 -3.92 -12.08 5.13
C ILE A 64 -5.39 -11.89 4.73
N PRO A 65 -6.36 -12.47 5.47
CA PRO A 65 -7.79 -12.38 5.14
C PRO A 65 -8.36 -11.00 5.53
N TYR A 66 -7.86 -9.93 4.91
CA TYR A 66 -8.21 -8.55 5.24
C TYR A 66 -9.69 -8.23 4.97
N HIS A 67 -10.31 -8.94 4.02
CA HIS A 67 -11.75 -8.86 3.74
C HIS A 67 -12.65 -9.21 4.93
N ARG A 68 -12.18 -10.06 5.86
CA ARG A 68 -12.95 -10.44 7.05
C ARG A 68 -13.02 -9.34 8.12
N SER A 69 -12.26 -8.26 7.95
CA SER A 69 -12.19 -7.16 8.89
C SER A 69 -12.64 -5.86 8.22
N PRO A 70 -13.81 -5.28 8.59
CA PRO A 70 -14.29 -4.01 8.04
C PRO A 70 -13.24 -2.88 8.15
N ARG A 71 -12.47 -2.87 9.24
CA ARG A 71 -11.39 -1.89 9.45
C ARG A 71 -10.22 -2.03 8.47
N LEU A 72 -9.99 -3.22 7.92
CA LEU A 72 -8.92 -3.46 6.95
C LEU A 72 -9.44 -3.24 5.52
N VAL A 73 -10.68 -3.64 5.24
CA VAL A 73 -11.38 -3.27 4.00
C VAL A 73 -11.39 -1.75 3.82
N ASN A 74 -11.79 -1.01 4.85
CA ASN A 74 -11.80 0.46 4.79
C ASN A 74 -10.40 1.05 4.62
N LEU A 75 -9.39 0.45 5.25
CA LEU A 75 -8.00 0.87 5.09
C LEU A 75 -7.54 0.70 3.64
N TYR A 76 -7.83 -0.46 3.05
CA TYR A 76 -7.50 -0.77 1.65
C TYR A 76 -8.19 0.18 0.69
N ALA A 77 -9.52 0.34 0.82
CA ALA A 77 -10.30 1.26 0.01
C ALA A 77 -9.82 2.71 0.11
N GLN A 78 -9.39 3.15 1.30
CA GLN A 78 -8.81 4.48 1.48
C GLN A 78 -7.47 4.63 0.76
N GLN A 79 -6.64 3.58 0.68
CA GLN A 79 -5.42 3.61 -0.11
C GLN A 79 -5.72 3.69 -1.60
N LEU A 80 -6.65 2.89 -2.12
CA LEU A 80 -7.06 2.95 -3.53
C LEU A 80 -7.56 4.35 -3.91
N LYS A 81 -8.42 4.96 -3.08
CA LYS A 81 -8.88 6.34 -3.29
C LYS A 81 -7.74 7.34 -3.33
N LYS A 82 -6.76 7.20 -2.44
CA LYS A 82 -5.59 8.09 -2.39
C LYS A 82 -4.69 7.92 -3.61
N ILE A 83 -4.45 6.68 -4.03
CA ILE A 83 -3.68 6.36 -5.23
C ILE A 83 -4.37 6.99 -6.46
N ASN A 84 -5.67 6.75 -6.63
CA ASN A 84 -6.44 7.34 -7.74
C ASN A 84 -6.35 8.87 -7.75
N ALA A 85 -6.51 9.52 -6.60
CA ALA A 85 -6.40 10.98 -6.49
C ALA A 85 -4.99 11.52 -6.84
N LEU A 86 -3.93 10.74 -6.60
CA LEU A 86 -2.57 11.11 -7.01
C LEU A 86 -2.39 10.95 -8.52
N ILE A 87 -2.85 9.83 -9.07
CA ILE A 87 -2.75 9.48 -10.49
C ILE A 87 -3.38 10.55 -11.39
N VAL A 88 -4.55 11.07 -11.02
CA VAL A 88 -5.22 12.16 -11.76
C VAL A 88 -4.37 13.44 -11.87
N THR A 89 -3.37 13.62 -11.01
CA THR A 89 -2.47 14.79 -11.06
C THR A 89 -1.22 14.58 -11.91
N PHE A 90 -1.03 13.38 -12.48
CA PHE A 90 0.13 13.05 -13.30
C PHE A 90 -0.07 13.48 -14.76
N HIS A 91 1.02 13.48 -15.51
CA HIS A 91 0.98 13.60 -16.97
C HIS A 91 0.32 12.35 -17.57
N GLU A 92 -0.31 12.50 -18.74
CA GLU A 92 -1.13 11.48 -19.40
C GLU A 92 -0.40 10.14 -19.59
N ASP A 93 0.86 10.17 -20.05
CA ASP A 93 1.70 8.96 -20.21
C ASP A 93 1.87 8.21 -18.88
N LEU A 94 2.24 8.93 -17.82
CA LEU A 94 2.44 8.37 -16.49
C LEU A 94 1.11 7.93 -15.85
N GLN A 95 0.01 8.59 -16.20
CA GLN A 95 -1.31 8.25 -15.70
C GLN A 95 -1.72 6.85 -16.16
N GLN A 96 -1.49 6.51 -17.43
CA GLN A 96 -1.85 5.19 -17.97
C GLN A 96 -1.08 4.05 -17.30
N ASP A 97 0.22 4.24 -17.08
CA ASP A 97 1.06 3.25 -16.38
C ASP A 97 0.51 2.95 -14.97
N TYR A 98 0.20 4.00 -14.21
CA TYR A 98 -0.26 3.85 -12.83
C TYR A 98 -1.73 3.40 -12.72
N LEU A 99 -2.57 3.71 -13.71
CA LEU A 99 -3.94 3.17 -13.78
C LEU A 99 -3.92 1.66 -13.96
N SER A 100 -3.05 1.15 -14.83
CA SER A 100 -2.87 -0.30 -15.03
C SER A 100 -2.44 -1.00 -13.73
N ASP A 101 -1.54 -0.38 -12.98
CA ASP A 101 -1.13 -0.88 -11.66
C ASP A 101 -2.25 -0.83 -10.62
N LEU A 102 -3.08 0.21 -10.64
CA LEU A 102 -4.23 0.37 -9.76
C LEU A 102 -5.31 -0.68 -10.04
N GLU A 103 -5.59 -0.96 -11.31
CA GLU A 103 -6.54 -1.99 -11.72
C GLU A 103 -6.13 -3.35 -11.17
N ARG A 104 -4.86 -3.76 -11.37
CA ARG A 104 -4.30 -5.03 -10.89
C ARG A 104 -4.48 -5.26 -9.38
N ILE A 105 -4.43 -4.19 -8.57
CA ILE A 105 -4.61 -4.29 -7.13
C ILE A 105 -6.08 -4.16 -6.71
N SER A 106 -6.93 -3.51 -7.51
CA SER A 106 -8.35 -3.31 -7.18
C SER A 106 -9.25 -4.51 -7.48
N GLU A 107 -8.87 -5.34 -8.48
CA GLU A 107 -9.50 -6.64 -8.77
C GLU A 107 -9.36 -7.64 -7.62
#